data_AF-A0A933ZN17-F1
#
_entry.id   AF-A0A933ZN17-F1
#
_cell.length_a   1.000
_cell.length_b   1.000
_cell.length_c   1.000
_cell.angle_alpha   90.00
_cell.angle_beta   90.00
_cell.angle_gamma   90.00
#
_symmetry.space_group_name_H-M   'P 1'
#
loop_
_entity.id
_entity.type
_entity.pdbx_description
1 polymer ?
#
loop_
_entity_poly.entity_id
_entity_poly.type
_entity_poly.pdbx_seq_one_letter_code
_entity_poly.pdbx_strand_id
1 'polypeptide(L)' 'MKQQATEKAWEISEPILRNEGLELVDVEYVREGGRWVLRLYIDKPGGSEKGKGVDLEDCARATHAVEMALEVADVVPHEY' A
#
# COMPACT_ATOMS: atom_id res chain seq x y z
N MET A 1 2.74 -17.94 5.21
CA MET A 1 1.77 -17.27 4.32
C MET A 1 1.61 -15.78 4.64
N LYS A 2 1.13 -15.35 5.81
CA LYS A 2 0.93 -13.90 6.09
C LYS A 2 2.19 -13.04 5.90
N GLN A 3 3.31 -13.46 6.47
CA GLN A 3 4.58 -12.70 6.42
C GLN A 3 5.16 -12.60 4.99
N GLN A 4 4.97 -13.64 4.17
CA GLN A 4 5.38 -13.62 2.77
C GLN A 4 4.55 -12.66 1.91
N ALA A 5 3.24 -12.54 2.19
CA ALA A 5 2.37 -11.61 1.47
C ALA A 5 2.74 -10.15 1.77
N THR A 6 3.02 -9.81 3.03
CA THR A 6 3.42 -8.45 3.44
C THR A 6 4.79 -8.07 2.90
N GLU A 7 5.78 -8.97 2.96
CA GLU A 7 7.12 -8.74 2.39
C GLU A 7 7.05 -8.53 0.88
N LYS A 8 6.33 -9.39 0.17
CA LYS A 8 6.17 -9.26 -1.28
C LYS A 8 5.41 -7.99 -1.68
N ALA A 9 4.35 -7.66 -0.94
CA ALA A 9 3.62 -6.41 -1.13
C ALA A 9 4.54 -5.20 -0.93
N TRP A 10 5.40 -5.22 0.09
CA TRP A 10 6.38 -4.17 0.34
C TRP A 10 7.34 -4.00 -0.83
N GLU A 11 8.02 -5.08 -1.24
CA GLU A 11 9.02 -5.06 -2.31
C GLU A 11 8.47 -4.51 -3.64
N ILE A 12 7.20 -4.77 -3.92
CA ILE A 12 6.52 -4.28 -5.13
C ILE A 12 6.08 -2.82 -4.95
N SER A 13 5.46 -2.51 -3.81
CA SER A 13 4.77 -1.22 -3.62
C SER A 13 5.73 -0.09 -3.29
N GLU A 14 6.80 -0.36 -2.54
CA GLU A 14 7.78 0.67 -2.14
C GLU A 14 8.35 1.46 -3.34
N PRO A 15 8.94 0.84 -4.38
CA PRO A 15 9.50 1.59 -5.50
C PRO A 15 8.43 2.36 -6.30
N ILE A 16 7.21 1.83 -6.39
CA ILE A 16 6.09 2.48 -7.09
C ILE A 16 5.64 3.72 -6.32
N LEU A 17 5.39 3.60 -5.02
CA LEU A 17 4.97 4.71 -4.17
C LEU A 17 6.05 5.78 -4.08
N ARG A 18 7.33 5.39 -4.04
CA ARG A 18 8.46 6.31 -4.10
C ARG A 18 8.47 7.14 -5.38
N ASN A 19 8.11 6.56 -6.52
CA ASN A 19 8.00 7.28 -7.78
C ASN A 19 6.82 8.28 -7.78
N GLU A 20 5.77 7.99 -7.01
CA GLU A 20 4.64 8.90 -6.76
C GLU A 20 4.90 9.99 -5.71
N GLY A 21 6.14 10.06 -5.19
CA GLY A 21 6.54 11.00 -4.14
C GLY A 21 6.00 10.66 -2.75
N LEU A 22 5.65 9.39 -2.54
CA LEU A 22 5.12 8.84 -1.29
C LEU A 22 6.15 7.91 -0.64
N GLU A 23 6.08 7.78 0.67
CA GLU A 23 6.90 6.85 1.45
C GLU A 23 6.00 5.73 1.99
N LEU A 24 6.39 4.47 1.75
CA LEU A 24 5.73 3.32 2.37
C LEU A 24 6.29 3.12 3.78
N VAL A 25 5.43 3.19 4.78
CA VAL A 25 5.80 3.15 6.20
C VAL A 25 5.59 1.76 6.79
N ASP A 26 4.47 1.12 6.45
CA ASP A 26 4.12 -0.21 6.96
C ASP A 26 3.19 -0.95 5.98
N VAL A 27 3.19 -2.28 6.06
CA VAL A 27 2.30 -3.16 5.28
C VAL A 27 1.75 -4.25 6.18
N GLU A 28 0.42 -4.33 6.27
CA GLU A 28 -0.26 -5.32 7.08
C GLU A 28 -1.19 -6.20 6.25
N TYR A 29 -1.29 -7.47 6.61
CA TYR A 29 -2.28 -8.41 6.07
C TYR A 29 -3.20 -8.91 7.18
N VAL A 30 -4.36 -8.24 7.32
CA VAL A 30 -5.29 -8.38 8.44
C VAL A 30 -6.61 -8.99 7.99
N ARG A 31 -7.39 -9.50 8.95
CA ARG A 31 -8.74 -10.02 8.70
C ARG A 31 -9.76 -9.08 9.33
N GLU A 32 -10.57 -8.41 8.50
CA GLU A 32 -11.59 -7.45 8.92
C GLU A 32 -12.95 -7.87 8.37
N GLY A 33 -13.98 -7.92 9.22
CA GLY A 33 -15.35 -8.26 8.80
C GLY A 33 -15.47 -9.63 8.11
N GLY A 34 -14.56 -10.57 8.41
CA GLY A 34 -14.52 -11.89 7.79
C GLY A 34 -13.72 -11.98 6.50
N ARG A 35 -13.25 -10.86 5.95
CA ARG A 35 -12.45 -10.78 4.71
C ARG A 35 -10.98 -10.49 5.01
N TRP A 36 -10.10 -10.91 4.12
CA TRP A 36 -8.69 -10.54 4.16
C TRP A 36 -8.48 -9.17 3.51
N VAL A 37 -7.67 -8.32 4.15
CA VAL A 37 -7.37 -6.96 3.69
C VAL A 37 -5.86 -6.77 3.73
N LEU A 38 -5.27 -6.37 2.60
CA LEU A 38 -3.91 -5.85 2.53
C LEU A 38 -3.96 -4.33 2.74
N ARG A 39 -3.27 -3.84 3.75
CA ARG A 39 -3.26 -2.43 4.15
C ARG A 39 -1.85 -1.89 4.00
N LEU A 40 -1.72 -0.81 3.24
CA LEU A 40 -0.47 -0.08 3.05
C LEU A 40 -0.58 1.25 3.80
N TYR A 41 0.40 1.54 4.64
CA TYR A 41 0.51 2.82 5.33
C TYR A 41 1.50 3.70 4.60
N ILE A 42 1.06 4.86 4.18
CA ILE A 42 1.88 5.80 3.41
C ILE A 42 2.03 7.12 4.16
N ASP A 43 3.16 7.79 3.91
CA ASP A 43 3.42 9.16 4.33
C ASP A 43 4.00 9.95 3.14
N LYS A 44 4.24 11.24 3.36
CA LYS A 44 4.91 12.15 2.44
C LYS A 44 6.09 12.83 3.11
N PRO A 45 7.16 13.15 2.36
CA PRO A 45 8.21 14.03 2.85
C PRO A 45 7.63 15.35 3.38
N GLY A 46 7.89 15.64 4.65
CA GLY A 46 7.35 16.83 5.32
C GLY A 46 5.88 16.72 5.77
N GLY A 47 5.31 15.51 5.83
CA GLY A 47 3.93 15.28 6.27
C GLY A 47 3.60 15.76 7.69
N SER A 48 4.63 15.97 8.52
CA SER A 48 4.53 16.59 9.84
C SER A 48 4.29 18.11 9.80
N GLU A 49 4.46 18.76 8.66
CA GLU A 49 4.12 20.16 8.45
C GLU A 49 2.63 20.33 8.12
N LYS A 50 2.02 21.38 8.67
CA LYS A 50 0.60 21.68 8.44
C LYS A 50 0.29 21.84 6.95
N GLY A 51 -0.58 20.99 6.41
CA GLY A 51 -1.02 21.04 5.02
C GLY A 51 -0.11 20.32 4.03
N LYS A 52 0.90 19.58 4.51
CA LYS A 52 1.79 18.75 3.67
C LYS A 52 1.64 17.24 3.89
N GLY A 53 0.71 16.82 4.75
CA GLY A 53 0.38 15.42 4.95
C GLY A 53 -0.26 14.78 3.72
N VAL A 54 -0.36 13.46 3.74
CA VAL A 54 -1.12 12.66 2.77
C VAL A 54 -2.58 13.09 2.79
N ASP A 55 -3.14 13.37 1.61
CA ASP A 55 -4.55 13.65 1.43
C ASP A 55 -5.28 12.52 0.67
N LEU A 56 -6.57 12.72 0.38
CA LEU A 56 -7.38 11.71 -0.29
C LEU A 56 -6.94 11.45 -1.74
N GLU A 57 -6.43 12.48 -2.43
CA GLU A 57 -5.97 12.36 -3.81
C GLU A 57 -4.70 11.51 -3.87
N ASP A 58 -3.82 11.64 -2.88
CA ASP A 58 -2.65 10.79 -2.73
C ASP A 58 -3.01 9.33 -2.50
N CYS A 59 -3.99 9.06 -1.63
CA CYS A 59 -4.48 7.70 -1.41
C CYS A 59 -5.05 7.10 -2.70
N ALA A 60 -5.81 7.87 -3.47
CA ALA A 60 -6.36 7.45 -4.75
C ALA A 60 -5.24 7.15 -5.77
N ARG A 61 -4.23 8.02 -5.84
CA ARG A 61 -3.07 7.84 -6.73
C ARG A 61 -2.24 6.62 -6.33
N ALA A 62 -1.98 6.47 -5.04
CA ALA A 62 -1.27 5.33 -4.47
C ALA A 62 -1.97 4.00 -4.82
N THR A 63 -3.29 3.91 -4.61
CA THR A 63 -4.02 2.67 -4.90
C THR A 63 -3.95 2.32 -6.38
N HIS A 64 -4.16 3.28 -7.28
CA HIS A 64 -4.10 3.01 -8.72
C HIS A 64 -2.69 2.64 -9.19
N ALA A 65 -1.65 3.20 -8.58
CA ALA A 65 -0.27 2.91 -8.94
C ALA A 65 0.14 1.47 -8.58
N VAL A 66 -0.32 0.95 -7.43
CA VAL A 66 0.11 -0.37 -6.93
C VAL A 66 -0.83 -1.52 -7.31
N GLU A 67 -2.11 -1.25 -7.59
CA GLU A 67 -3.16 -2.25 -7.81
C GLU A 67 -2.77 -3.28 -8.88
N MET A 68 -2.46 -2.84 -10.10
CA MET A 68 -2.06 -3.74 -11.19
C MET A 68 -0.82 -4.57 -10.85
N ALA A 69 0.17 -3.99 -10.16
CA ALA A 69 1.41 -4.69 -9.83
C ALA A 69 1.18 -5.79 -8.80
N LEU A 70 0.32 -5.52 -7.80
CA LEU A 70 -0.05 -6.49 -6.77
C LEU A 70 -0.92 -7.62 -7.32
N GLU A 71 -1.83 -7.32 -8.27
CA GLU A 71 -2.63 -8.33 -8.97
C GLU A 71 -1.77 -9.26 -9.82
N VAL A 72 -0.89 -8.71 -10.67
CA VAL A 72 0.02 -9.50 -11.52
C VAL A 72 0.92 -10.41 -10.70
N ALA A 73 1.32 -9.95 -9.51
CA ALA A 73 2.16 -10.72 -8.61
C ALA A 73 1.38 -11.71 -7.72
N ASP A 74 0.06 -11.78 -7.82
CA ASP A 74 -0.82 -12.66 -7.03
C ASP A 74 -0.48 -12.60 -5.52
N VAL A 75 -0.38 -11.37 -5.00
CA VAL A 75 0.06 -11.12 -3.61
C VAL A 75 -1.03 -11.48 -2.60
N VAL A 76 -2.31 -11.37 -3.01
CA VAL A 76 -3.48 -11.60 -2.17
C VAL A 76 -4.37 -12.64 -2.83
N PRO A 77 -4.77 -13.73 -2.12
CA PRO A 77 -5.71 -14.70 -2.67
C PRO A 77 -7.01 -13.99 -3.05
N HIS A 78 -7.46 -14.19 -4.29
CA HIS A 78 -8.74 -13.67 -4.75
C HIS A 78 -9.90 -14.40 -4.06
N GLU A 79 -10.42 -13.83 -2.96
CA GLU A 79 -11.77 -14.16 -2.46
C GLU A 79 -12.72 -13.04 -2.93
N TYR A 80 -13.38 -13.27 -4.08
CA TYR A 80 -14.50 -12.45 -4.58
C TYR A 80 -15.81 -12.79 -3.86
#